data_AF-A0A2G9TAF5-F1
#
_entry.id   AF-A0A2G9TAF5-F1
#
_cell.length_a   1.000
_cell.length_b   1.000
_cell.length_c   1.000
_cell.angle_alpha   90.00
_cell.angle_beta   90.00
_cell.angle_gamma   90.00
#
_symmetry.space_group_name_H-M   'P 1'
#
loop_
_entity.id
_entity.type
_entity.pdbx_description
1 polymer ?
#
loop_
_entity_poly.entity_id
_entity_poly.type
_entity_poly.pdbx_seq_one_letter_code
_entity_poly.pdbx_strand_id
1 'polypeptide(L)'
;LAQLDAKQSGKMGSLAITYYVLTTAIAVVTGIILVLTIHPGDPSIKQDLGEGTEGKKVSTLDTLLDLLRNMFPENIVAATFQQAQTKYITVRPKILKVNDTLHLELLNNGTLDYVKAALEYNDGINVL
;
A
#
# COMPACT_ATOMS: atom_id res chain seq x y z
N LEU A 1 26.71 13.50 5.79
CA LEU A 1 25.93 14.74 5.56
C LEU A 1 26.40 15.89 6.45
N ALA A 2 26.46 15.73 7.77
CA ALA A 2 26.82 16.83 8.70
C ALA A 2 28.24 17.44 8.54
N GLN A 3 29.18 16.73 7.89
CA GLN A 3 30.54 17.22 7.59
C GLN A 3 30.72 17.65 6.12
N LEU A 4 29.70 17.51 5.28
CA LEU A 4 29.77 17.76 3.84
C LEU A 4 29.02 19.05 3.50
N ASP A 5 29.66 19.96 2.77
CA ASP A 5 28.99 21.16 2.28
C ASP A 5 27.77 20.79 1.43
N ALA A 6 26.66 21.52 1.62
CA ALA A 6 25.38 21.25 0.95
C ALA A 6 25.53 21.12 -0.58
N LYS A 7 26.42 21.91 -1.19
CA LYS A 7 26.71 21.88 -2.63
C LYS A 7 27.42 20.59 -3.07
N GLN A 8 28.32 20.07 -2.25
CA GLN A 8 29.02 18.80 -2.52
C GLN A 8 28.10 17.60 -2.23
N SER A 9 27.31 17.67 -1.15
CA SER A 9 26.30 16.67 -0.81
C SER A 9 25.23 16.54 -1.91
N GLY A 10 24.77 17.65 -2.47
CA GLY A 10 23.80 17.64 -3.57
C GLY A 10 24.34 17.00 -4.85
N LYS A 11 25.59 17.30 -5.22
CA LYS A 11 26.25 16.66 -6.36
C LYS A 11 26.41 15.15 -6.16
N MET A 12 26.93 14.74 -5.01
CA MET A 12 27.06 13.32 -4.69
C MET A 12 25.71 12.60 -4.64
N GLY A 13 24.69 13.23 -4.04
CA GLY A 13 23.33 12.71 -3.99
C GLY A 13 22.71 12.53 -5.38
N SER A 14 22.85 13.52 -6.26
CA SER A 14 22.34 13.41 -7.64
C SER A 14 22.98 12.28 -8.43
N LEU A 15 24.29 12.05 -8.24
CA LEU A 15 25.01 10.96 -8.90
C LEU A 15 24.52 9.61 -8.39
N ALA A 16 24.36 9.47 -7.06
CA ALA A 16 23.85 8.26 -6.44
C ALA A 16 22.42 7.94 -6.91
N ILE A 17 21.51 8.92 -6.87
CA ILE A 17 20.12 8.75 -7.34
C ILE A 17 20.09 8.35 -8.82
N THR A 18 20.85 9.04 -9.66
CA THR A 18 20.91 8.74 -11.11
C THR A 18 21.42 7.33 -11.35
N TYR A 19 22.47 6.92 -10.63
CA TYR A 19 23.04 5.57 -10.72
C TYR A 19 22.02 4.49 -10.32
N TYR A 20 21.32 4.68 -9.21
CA TYR A 20 20.29 3.74 -8.76
C TYR A 20 19.15 3.63 -9.76
N VAL A 21 18.57 4.77 -10.18
CA VAL A 21 17.44 4.77 -11.11
C VAL A 21 17.82 4.12 -12.45
N LEU A 22 18.99 4.46 -13.00
CA LEU A 22 19.46 3.90 -14.27
C LEU A 22 19.70 2.38 -14.16
N THR A 23 20.37 1.95 -13.10
CA THR A 23 20.71 0.53 -12.91
C THR A 23 19.46 -0.31 -12.65
N THR A 24 18.51 0.20 -11.85
CA THR A 24 17.20 -0.44 -11.65
C THR A 24 16.43 -0.56 -12.96
N ALA A 25 16.43 0.48 -13.82
CA ALA A 25 15.77 0.41 -15.12
C ALA A 25 16.37 -0.68 -16.01
N ILE A 26 17.70 -0.75 -16.11
CA ILE A 26 18.40 -1.80 -16.89
C ILE A 26 18.09 -3.19 -16.33
N ALA A 27 18.11 -3.35 -15.02
CA ALA A 27 17.81 -4.62 -14.35
C ALA A 27 16.36 -5.08 -14.60
N VAL A 28 15.39 -4.17 -14.52
CA VAL A 28 13.96 -4.46 -14.78
C VAL A 28 13.77 -4.90 -16.23
N VAL A 29 14.35 -4.18 -17.19
CA VAL A 29 14.26 -4.55 -18.61
C VAL A 29 14.86 -5.93 -18.85
N THR A 30 16.04 -6.18 -18.29
CA THR A 30 16.72 -7.48 -18.41
C THR A 30 15.90 -8.62 -17.78
N GLY A 31 15.31 -8.37 -16.59
CA GLY A 31 14.45 -9.33 -15.92
C GLY A 31 13.19 -9.66 -16.73
N ILE A 32 12.55 -8.65 -17.34
CA ILE A 32 11.38 -8.85 -18.20
C ILE A 32 11.76 -9.71 -19.41
N ILE A 33 12.87 -9.41 -20.10
CA ILE A 33 13.34 -10.18 -21.25
C ILE A 33 13.61 -11.64 -20.84
N LEU A 34 14.26 -11.86 -19.71
CA LEU A 34 14.60 -13.20 -19.23
C LEU A 34 13.36 -14.04 -18.93
N VAL A 35 12.39 -13.47 -18.22
CA VAL A 35 11.12 -14.14 -17.88
C VAL A 35 10.31 -14.46 -19.14
N LEU A 36 10.25 -13.52 -20.09
CA LEU A 36 9.57 -13.74 -21.37
C LEU A 36 10.33 -14.70 -22.31
N THR A 37 11.62 -14.93 -22.09
CA THR A 37 12.36 -15.91 -22.92
C THR A 37 12.21 -17.31 -22.35
N ILE A 38 12.43 -17.45 -21.05
CA ILE A 38 12.43 -18.76 -20.37
C ILE A 38 11.00 -19.23 -20.08
N HIS A 39 10.02 -18.33 -19.99
CA HIS A 39 8.64 -18.61 -19.58
C HIS A 39 8.55 -19.54 -18.37
N PRO A 40 9.09 -19.13 -17.20
CA PRO A 40 9.03 -19.97 -16.01
C PRO A 40 7.59 -20.10 -15.51
N GLY A 41 7.15 -21.34 -15.26
CA GLY A 41 5.85 -21.68 -14.70
C GLY A 41 4.99 -22.52 -15.65
N ASP A 42 4.17 -23.42 -15.09
CA ASP A 42 3.25 -24.25 -15.87
C ASP A 42 1.87 -23.56 -15.98
N PRO A 43 1.39 -23.23 -17.20
CA PRO A 43 0.08 -22.60 -17.39
C PRO A 43 -1.09 -23.52 -16.99
N SER A 44 -0.92 -24.84 -16.92
CA SER A 44 -1.97 -25.80 -16.52
C SER A 44 -2.28 -25.74 -15.03
N ILE A 45 -1.31 -25.37 -14.18
CA ILE A 45 -1.51 -25.25 -12.71
C ILE A 45 -2.44 -24.08 -12.35
N LYS A 46 -2.61 -23.10 -13.25
CA LYS A 46 -3.51 -21.95 -13.02
C LYS A 46 -4.99 -22.32 -12.95
N GLN A 47 -5.40 -23.48 -13.49
CA GLN A 47 -6.79 -23.93 -13.44
C GLN A 47 -7.16 -24.64 -12.13
N ASP A 48 -6.17 -25.23 -11.44
CA ASP A 48 -6.37 -25.93 -10.14
C ASP A 48 -6.23 -25.01 -8.92
N LEU A 49 -5.73 -23.79 -9.13
CA LEU A 49 -5.77 -22.72 -8.14
C LEU A 49 -7.20 -22.15 -8.10
N GLY A 50 -8.12 -22.90 -7.49
CA GLY A 50 -9.50 -22.45 -7.21
C GLY A 50 -9.51 -21.05 -6.62
N GLU A 51 -10.53 -20.24 -6.99
CA GLU A 51 -10.71 -18.81 -6.69
C GLU A 51 -9.90 -18.38 -5.46
N GLY A 52 -8.64 -17.98 -5.72
CA GLY A 52 -7.71 -17.66 -4.66
C GLY A 52 -8.31 -16.55 -3.82
N THR A 53 -8.37 -16.78 -2.50
CA THR A 53 -8.76 -15.86 -1.44
C THR A 53 -8.83 -14.43 -1.94
N GLU A 54 -10.04 -13.86 -2.07
CA GLU A 54 -10.29 -12.52 -2.60
C GLU A 54 -9.18 -11.58 -2.16
N GLY A 55 -8.21 -11.36 -3.06
CA GLY A 55 -7.01 -10.62 -2.72
C GLY A 55 -7.45 -9.26 -2.26
N LYS A 56 -7.12 -8.90 -1.00
CA LYS A 56 -7.41 -7.58 -0.41
C LYS A 56 -7.20 -6.54 -1.51
N LYS A 57 -8.29 -5.93 -2.02
CA LYS A 57 -8.24 -4.93 -3.09
C LYS A 57 -7.50 -3.70 -2.55
N VAL A 58 -6.18 -3.76 -2.60
CA VAL A 58 -5.30 -2.66 -2.27
C VAL A 58 -5.18 -1.80 -3.52
N SER A 59 -5.57 -0.54 -3.41
CA SER A 59 -5.34 0.42 -4.49
C SER A 59 -3.85 0.73 -4.55
N THR A 60 -3.28 0.68 -5.75
CA THR A 60 -1.87 1.06 -5.96
C THR A 60 -1.64 2.52 -5.56
N LEU A 61 -2.59 3.41 -5.82
CA LEU A 61 -2.48 4.81 -5.41
C LEU A 61 -2.45 4.97 -3.88
N ASP A 62 -3.31 4.24 -3.16
CA ASP A 62 -3.30 4.27 -1.69
C ASP A 62 -1.95 3.78 -1.16
N THR A 63 -1.38 2.76 -1.78
CA THR A 63 -0.04 2.25 -1.40
C THR A 63 1.06 3.28 -1.63
N LEU A 64 1.01 4.05 -2.73
CA LEU A 64 1.96 5.13 -2.98
C LEU A 64 1.78 6.31 -2.00
N LEU A 65 0.54 6.66 -1.66
CA LEU A 65 0.24 7.69 -0.68
C LEU A 65 0.65 7.26 0.74
N ASP A 66 0.50 5.97 1.07
CA ASP A 66 0.99 5.37 2.30
C ASP A 66 2.52 5.41 2.34
N LEU A 67 3.21 5.13 1.23
CA LEU A 67 4.68 5.26 1.15
C LEU A 67 5.12 6.71 1.44
N LEU A 68 4.52 7.69 0.77
CA LEU A 68 4.85 9.11 0.97
C LEU A 68 4.58 9.56 2.41
N ARG A 69 3.49 9.08 3.02
CA ARG A 69 3.17 9.38 4.42
C ARG A 69 4.16 8.77 5.39
N ASN A 70 4.60 7.54 5.13
CA ASN A 70 5.61 6.88 5.95
C ASN A 70 7.01 7.50 5.77
N MET A 71 7.29 8.21 4.66
CA MET A 71 8.50 9.04 4.50
C MET A 71 8.50 10.30 5.39
N PHE A 72 7.32 10.80 5.76
CA PHE A 72 7.13 11.98 6.62
C PHE A 72 6.19 11.64 7.79
N PRO A 73 6.65 10.82 8.75
CA PRO A 73 5.79 10.36 9.84
C PRO A 73 5.39 11.51 10.76
N GLU A 74 4.16 11.48 11.24
CA GLU A 74 3.65 12.43 12.24
C GLU A 74 4.33 12.27 13.61
N ASN A 75 4.85 11.08 13.91
CA ASN A 75 5.57 10.77 15.13
C ASN A 75 6.76 9.84 14.83
N ILE A 76 7.97 10.34 15.10
CA ILE A 76 9.23 9.62 14.84
C ILE A 76 9.38 8.41 15.76
N VAL A 77 8.94 8.48 17.02
CA VAL A 77 9.03 7.38 17.98
C VAL A 77 8.06 6.26 17.62
N ALA A 78 6.85 6.60 17.17
CA ALA A 78 5.90 5.59 16.70
C ALA A 78 6.38 4.93 15.40
N ALA A 79 6.95 5.72 14.47
CA ALA A 79 7.41 5.23 13.16
C ALA A 79 8.52 4.18 13.23
N THR A 80 9.23 4.04 14.35
CA THR A 80 10.21 2.96 14.54
C THR A 80 9.57 1.61 14.85
N PHE A 81 8.30 1.59 15.25
CA PHE A 81 7.57 0.37 15.64
C PHE A 81 6.27 0.17 14.86
N GLN A 82 5.79 1.17 14.14
CA GLN A 82 4.48 1.19 13.51
C GLN A 82 4.54 1.80 12.11
N GLN A 83 3.76 1.24 11.18
CA GLN A 83 3.58 1.76 9.84
C GLN A 83 2.12 2.13 9.57
N ALA A 84 1.89 3.30 8.97
CA ALA A 84 0.55 3.72 8.58
C ALA A 84 0.14 3.04 7.25
N GLN A 85 -1.03 2.42 7.23
CA GLN A 85 -1.63 1.82 6.04
C GLN A 85 -3.10 2.24 5.88
N THR A 86 -3.51 2.49 4.65
CA THR A 86 -4.90 2.75 4.29
C THR A 86 -5.68 1.43 4.22
N LYS A 87 -6.80 1.36 4.95
CA LYS A 87 -7.72 0.22 4.95
C LYS A 87 -9.16 0.68 4.78
N TYR A 88 -9.89 -0.06 3.97
CA TYR A 88 -11.31 0.15 3.75
C TYR A 88 -12.10 -0.56 4.84
N ILE A 89 -12.82 0.21 5.66
CA ILE A 89 -13.70 -0.31 6.70
C ILE A 89 -15.16 -0.01 6.37
N THR A 90 -16.02 -0.99 6.58
CA THR A 90 -17.46 -0.87 6.43
C THR A 90 -18.04 -0.17 7.66
N VAL A 91 -18.75 0.93 7.47
CA VAL A 91 -19.30 1.74 8.56
C VAL A 91 -20.80 1.84 8.45
N ARG A 92 -21.48 1.58 9.57
CA ARG A 92 -22.92 1.76 9.70
C ARG A 92 -23.25 3.22 9.98
N PRO A 93 -24.09 3.88 9.18
CA PRO A 93 -24.51 5.25 9.46
C PRO A 93 -25.31 5.32 10.77
N LYS A 94 -25.01 6.32 11.62
CA LYS A 94 -25.84 6.63 12.78
C LYS A 94 -27.08 7.40 12.30
N ILE A 95 -28.16 6.69 12.02
CA ILE A 95 -29.44 7.33 11.72
C ILE A 95 -30.01 7.84 13.05
N LEU A 96 -30.36 9.12 13.12
CA LEU A 96 -31.16 9.67 14.22
C LEU A 96 -32.44 8.82 14.30
N LYS A 97 -32.92 8.48 15.50
CA LYS A 97 -34.11 7.66 15.69
C LYS A 97 -35.33 8.32 15.04
N VAL A 98 -35.53 8.06 13.75
CA VAL A 98 -36.78 8.34 13.05
C VAL A 98 -37.71 7.18 13.39
N ASN A 99 -38.97 7.49 13.70
CA ASN A 99 -39.99 6.51 14.08
C ASN A 99 -40.47 5.66 12.88
N ASP A 100 -39.55 5.24 12.02
CA ASP A 100 -39.80 4.43 10.83
C ASP A 100 -39.15 3.06 11.02
N THR A 101 -39.99 2.03 11.14
CA THR A 101 -39.57 0.62 11.28
C THR A 101 -38.72 0.16 10.09
N LEU A 102 -39.02 0.67 8.90
CA LEU A 102 -38.32 0.36 7.65
C LEU A 102 -36.85 0.77 7.68
N HIS A 103 -36.53 1.96 8.22
CA HIS A 103 -35.14 2.45 8.30
C HIS A 103 -34.32 1.67 9.34
N LEU A 104 -34.94 1.19 10.41
CA LEU A 104 -34.31 0.31 11.40
C LEU A 104 -34.04 -1.09 10.83
N GLU A 105 -34.93 -1.62 10.00
CA GLU A 105 -34.74 -2.90 9.32
C GLU A 105 -33.63 -2.83 8.26
N LEU A 106 -33.56 -1.76 7.47
CA LEU A 106 -32.49 -1.54 6.48
C LEU A 106 -31.10 -1.38 7.12
N LEU A 107 -31.04 -0.77 8.31
CA LEU A 107 -29.83 -0.72 9.14
C LEU A 107 -29.44 -2.09 9.68
N ASN A 108 -30.41 -2.88 10.16
CA ASN A 108 -30.15 -4.19 10.72
C ASN A 108 -29.71 -5.19 9.64
N ASN A 109 -30.21 -5.03 8.41
CA ASN A 109 -29.85 -5.81 7.24
C ASN A 109 -28.54 -5.33 6.55
N GLY A 110 -27.85 -4.31 7.10
CA GLY A 110 -26.56 -3.82 6.57
C GLY A 110 -26.63 -3.15 5.20
N THR A 111 -27.83 -2.91 4.65
CA THR A 111 -28.01 -2.34 3.30
C THR A 111 -27.60 -0.87 3.18
N LEU A 112 -27.46 -0.18 4.31
CA LEU A 112 -27.00 1.21 4.39
C LEU A 112 -25.51 1.32 4.77
N ASP A 113 -24.82 0.20 4.87
CA ASP A 113 -23.41 0.17 5.21
C ASP A 113 -22.60 0.70 4.02
N TYR A 114 -21.75 1.69 4.28
CA TYR A 114 -20.86 2.26 3.27
C TYR A 114 -19.41 2.04 3.65
N VAL A 115 -18.56 1.93 2.64
CA VAL A 115 -17.14 1.72 2.83
C VAL A 115 -16.46 3.08 2.93
N LYS A 116 -15.64 3.28 3.98
CA LYS A 116 -14.77 4.45 4.10
C LYS A 116 -13.31 4.03 4.22
N ALA A 117 -12.42 4.81 3.65
CA ALA A 117 -11.00 4.70 3.92
C ALA A 117 -10.71 5.15 5.36
N ALA A 118 -10.00 4.33 6.11
CA ALA A 118 -9.51 4.61 7.45
C ALA A 118 -8.03 4.24 7.55
N LEU A 119 -7.33 4.87 8.47
CA LEU A 119 -5.93 4.58 8.74
C LEU A 119 -5.83 3.50 9.81
N GLU A 120 -5.04 2.49 9.51
CA GLU A 120 -4.64 1.46 10.45
C GLU A 120 -3.13 1.58 10.66
N TYR A 121 -2.71 1.69 11.91
CA TYR A 121 -1.29 1.63 12.27
C TYR A 121 -0.99 0.18 12.55
N ASN A 122 -0.25 -0.44 11.65
CA ASN A 122 0.19 -1.82 11.84
C ASN A 122 1.46 -1.82 12.69
N ASP A 123 1.44 -2.57 13.77
CA ASP A 123 2.62 -2.85 14.57
C ASP A 123 3.59 -3.69 13.73
N GLY A 124 4.78 -3.15 13.48
CA GLY A 124 5.80 -3.76 12.67
C GLY A 124 7.08 -2.96 12.73
N ILE A 125 8.11 -3.55 13.35
CA ILE A 125 9.48 -3.13 13.06
C ILE A 125 9.76 -3.68 11.67
N ASN A 126 10.08 -2.83 10.70
CA ASN A 126 10.54 -3.28 9.37
C ASN A 126 11.93 -3.92 9.51
N VAL A 127 12.00 -5.09 10.15
CA VAL A 127 13.16 -5.97 10.20
C VAL A 127 12.89 -7.04 9.17
N LEU A 128 13.51 -6.84 8.01
CA LEU A 128 13.83 -7.93 7.07
C LEU A 128 14.51 -9.09 7.80
#